data_AF-A0A1F7QST9-F1
#
_entry.id   AF-A0A1F7QST9-F1
#
_cell.length_a   1.000
_cell.length_b   1.000
_cell.length_c   1.000
_cell.angle_alpha   90.00
_cell.angle_beta   90.00
_cell.angle_gamma   90.00
#
_symmetry.space_group_name_H-M   'P 1'
#
loop_
_entity.id
_entity.type
_entity.pdbx_description
1 polymer ?
#
loop_
_entity_poly.entity_id
_entity_poly.type
_entity_poly.pdbx_seq_one_letter_code
_entity_poly.pdbx_strand_id
1 'polypeptide(L)'
;MADSRNIKYNIKRLRRVKTWQLFALLLLVGFIAATFLRLNNIGMVERRNAVLSADKAGNPSVTQNRLYDLQRYVSTHMNANMGSLYLENQYKRDSQKAIDVASNDDNPNVNVTKKAQEVCAPRYAHLGNYSQAYEQCMLSEINKDGPAADPATIVVLPKADEYRHSYASPLWTPDFAGLSVLACVVIILIIVGRLISLGLLSLILKMRNRDA
;
A
#
# COMPACT_ATOMS: atom_id res chain seq x y z
N MET A 1 -13.36 -53.36 26.04
CA MET A 1 -14.68 -52.69 26.13
C MET A 1 -14.68 -51.29 26.79
N ALA A 2 -13.61 -50.84 27.45
CA ALA A 2 -13.59 -49.54 28.17
C ALA A 2 -13.50 -48.28 27.27
N ASP A 3 -13.00 -48.40 26.04
CA ASP A 3 -12.62 -47.25 25.22
C ASP A 3 -13.80 -46.55 24.52
N SER A 4 -14.87 -47.28 24.20
CA SER A 4 -16.04 -46.71 23.48
C SER A 4 -16.87 -45.74 24.33
N ARG A 5 -16.85 -45.86 25.66
CA ARG A 5 -17.55 -44.92 26.58
C ARG A 5 -16.84 -43.58 26.64
N ASN A 6 -15.51 -43.57 26.71
CA ASN A 6 -14.72 -42.34 26.72
C ASN A 6 -14.88 -41.55 25.42
N ILE A 7 -14.88 -42.27 24.28
CA ILE A 7 -15.15 -41.70 22.96
C ILE A 7 -16.55 -41.05 22.89
N LYS A 8 -17.60 -41.75 23.34
CA LYS A 8 -18.98 -41.22 23.37
C LYS A 8 -19.14 -40.00 24.31
N TYR A 9 -18.41 -39.99 25.43
CA TYR A 9 -18.45 -38.88 26.39
C TYR A 9 -17.75 -37.63 25.84
N ASN A 10 -16.59 -37.79 25.20
CA ASN A 10 -15.87 -36.69 24.54
C ASN A 10 -16.68 -36.08 23.38
N ILE A 11 -17.39 -36.90 22.60
CA ILE A 11 -18.33 -36.42 21.57
C ILE A 11 -19.45 -35.58 22.19
N LYS A 12 -20.06 -36.03 23.30
CA LYS A 12 -21.11 -35.24 24.00
C LYS A 12 -20.58 -33.91 24.54
N ARG A 13 -19.35 -33.86 25.03
CA ARG A 13 -18.71 -32.63 25.53
C ARG A 13 -18.38 -31.65 24.40
N LEU A 14 -17.88 -32.13 23.26
CA LEU A 14 -17.66 -31.29 22.07
C LEU A 14 -18.97 -30.71 21.52
N ARG A 15 -20.05 -31.50 21.56
CA ARG A 15 -21.38 -31.09 21.07
C ARG A 15 -22.09 -30.06 21.96
N ARG A 16 -21.57 -29.77 23.17
CA ARG A 16 -22.18 -28.83 24.13
C ARG A 16 -22.11 -27.37 23.68
N VAL A 17 -21.05 -26.95 22.99
CA VAL A 17 -21.01 -25.65 22.30
C VAL A 17 -21.51 -25.86 20.89
N LYS A 18 -22.65 -25.25 20.52
CA LYS A 18 -23.21 -25.39 19.18
C LYS A 18 -22.24 -24.72 18.20
N THR A 19 -21.69 -25.48 17.26
CA THR A 19 -20.76 -24.96 16.22
C THR A 19 -21.34 -23.76 15.49
N TRP A 20 -22.67 -23.73 15.31
CA TRP A 20 -23.40 -22.59 14.77
C TRP A 20 -23.18 -21.28 15.56
N GLN A 21 -23.06 -21.32 16.89
CA GLN A 21 -22.78 -20.12 17.70
C GLN A 21 -21.40 -19.55 17.40
N LEU A 22 -20.40 -20.40 17.15
CA LEU A 22 -19.06 -19.95 16.76
C LEU A 22 -19.07 -19.33 15.36
N PHE A 23 -19.84 -19.87 14.42
CA PHE A 23 -20.02 -19.26 13.10
C PHE A 23 -20.74 -17.92 13.18
N ALA A 24 -21.81 -17.81 13.97
CA ALA A 24 -22.50 -16.53 14.18
C ALA A 24 -21.57 -15.48 14.82
N LEU A 25 -20.79 -15.88 15.82
CA LEU A 25 -19.77 -15.02 16.43
C LEU A 25 -18.70 -14.60 15.41
N LEU A 26 -18.21 -15.54 14.59
CA LEU A 26 -17.24 -15.24 13.54
C LEU A 26 -17.77 -14.22 12.54
N LEU A 27 -19.03 -14.32 12.13
CA LEU A 27 -19.65 -13.34 11.23
C LEU A 27 -19.71 -11.95 11.86
N LEU A 28 -20.12 -11.86 13.13
CA LEU A 28 -20.19 -10.59 13.84
C LEU A 28 -18.80 -9.94 14.00
N VAL A 29 -17.82 -10.71 14.49
CA VAL A 29 -16.44 -10.21 14.66
C VAL A 29 -15.80 -9.91 13.30
N GLY A 30 -16.09 -10.71 12.27
CA GLY A 30 -15.63 -10.49 10.90
C GLY A 30 -16.15 -9.18 10.31
N PHE A 31 -17.41 -8.84 10.55
CA PHE A 31 -17.97 -7.55 10.13
C PHE A 31 -17.30 -6.37 10.83
N ILE A 32 -17.04 -6.50 12.14
CA ILE A 32 -16.32 -5.49 12.92
C ILE A 32 -14.88 -5.33 12.38
N ALA A 33 -14.18 -6.44 12.13
CA ALA A 33 -12.84 -6.43 11.57
C ALA A 33 -12.79 -5.76 10.19
N ALA A 34 -13.72 -6.10 9.29
CA ALA A 34 -13.82 -5.48 7.98
C ALA A 34 -14.06 -3.96 8.06
N THR A 35 -14.88 -3.53 9.02
CA THR A 35 -15.18 -2.10 9.24
C THR A 35 -13.93 -1.34 9.70
N PHE A 36 -13.20 -1.86 10.67
CA PHE A 36 -11.95 -1.22 11.13
C PHE A 36 -10.84 -1.27 10.08
N LEU A 37 -10.69 -2.37 9.33
CA LEU A 37 -9.76 -2.44 8.20
C LEU A 37 -10.07 -1.36 7.15
N ARG A 38 -11.36 -1.12 6.87
CA ARG A 38 -11.79 -0.08 5.96
C ARG A 38 -11.48 1.32 6.52
N LEU A 39 -11.69 1.53 7.81
CA LEU A 39 -11.36 2.80 8.46
C LEU A 39 -9.87 3.12 8.38
N ASN A 40 -9.00 2.13 8.60
CA ASN A 40 -7.56 2.26 8.44
C ASN A 40 -7.18 2.65 7.01
N ASN A 41 -7.82 2.02 6.01
CA ASN A 41 -7.56 2.34 4.61
C ASN A 41 -8.00 3.77 4.24
N ILE A 42 -9.20 4.18 4.67
CA ILE A 42 -9.72 5.53 4.43
C ILE A 42 -8.83 6.58 5.10
N GLY A 43 -8.39 6.35 6.34
CA GLY A 43 -7.51 7.27 7.05
C GLY A 43 -6.15 7.46 6.37
N MET A 44 -5.65 6.44 5.67
CA MET A 44 -4.46 6.57 4.82
C MET A 44 -4.75 7.40 3.56
N VAL A 45 -5.86 7.13 2.87
CA VAL A 45 -6.24 7.85 1.64
C VAL A 45 -6.42 9.34 1.92
N GLU A 46 -7.05 9.69 3.04
CA GLU A 46 -7.23 11.09 3.46
C GLU A 46 -5.88 11.80 3.65
N ARG A 47 -4.93 11.15 4.33
CA ARG A 47 -3.58 11.69 4.54
C ARG A 47 -2.79 11.80 3.24
N ARG A 48 -2.93 10.82 2.34
CA ARG A 48 -2.36 10.89 0.99
C ARG A 48 -2.89 12.10 0.22
N ASN A 49 -4.20 12.33 0.27
CA ASN A 49 -4.81 13.50 -0.38
C ASN A 49 -4.35 14.82 0.28
N ALA A 50 -4.13 14.82 1.60
CA ALA A 50 -3.59 15.98 2.30
C ALA A 50 -2.15 16.31 1.85
N VAL A 51 -1.30 15.31 1.59
CA VAL A 51 0.03 15.53 0.99
C VAL A 51 -0.09 16.13 -0.41
N LEU A 52 -0.94 15.57 -1.27
CA LEU A 52 -1.15 16.09 -2.63
C LEU A 52 -1.67 17.53 -2.64
N SER A 53 -2.57 17.85 -1.70
CA SER A 53 -3.08 19.21 -1.53
C SER A 53 -1.98 20.18 -1.07
N ALA A 54 -1.14 19.75 -0.12
CA ALA A 54 0.00 20.55 0.34
C ALA A 54 1.05 20.78 -0.77
N ASP A 55 1.33 19.74 -1.56
CA ASP A 55 2.22 19.82 -2.72
C ASP A 55 1.72 20.85 -3.74
N LYS A 56 0.42 20.82 -4.04
CA LYS A 56 -0.24 21.80 -4.92
C LYS A 56 -0.21 23.22 -4.35
N ALA A 57 -0.36 23.38 -3.04
CA ALA A 57 -0.31 24.69 -2.38
C ALA A 57 1.11 25.31 -2.37
N GLY A 58 2.15 24.49 -2.54
CA GLY A 58 3.51 24.97 -2.72
C GLY A 58 4.25 25.38 -1.45
N ASN A 59 3.86 24.84 -0.30
CA ASN A 59 4.56 25.07 0.97
C ASN A 59 5.37 23.82 1.37
N PRO A 60 6.71 23.83 1.20
CA PRO A 60 7.55 22.64 1.43
C PRO A 60 7.47 22.12 2.87
N SER A 61 7.43 23.02 3.86
CA SER A 61 7.35 22.65 5.28
C SER A 61 6.05 21.92 5.61
N VAL A 62 4.93 22.36 5.02
CA VAL A 62 3.64 21.70 5.18
C VAL A 62 3.65 20.33 4.50
N THR A 63 4.17 20.24 3.28
CA THR A 63 4.29 18.96 2.55
C THR A 63 5.12 17.95 3.32
N GLN A 64 6.26 18.36 3.86
CA GLN A 64 7.12 17.50 4.68
C GLN A 64 6.41 16.99 5.94
N ASN A 65 5.69 17.88 6.65
CA ASN A 65 4.91 17.49 7.83
C ASN A 65 3.79 16.50 7.47
N ARG A 66 3.11 16.69 6.34
CA ARG A 66 2.07 15.76 5.86
C ARG A 66 2.66 14.42 5.44
N LEU A 67 3.83 14.40 4.81
CA LEU A 67 4.55 13.17 4.47
C LEU A 67 4.93 12.38 5.73
N TYR A 68 5.39 13.06 6.78
CA TYR A 68 5.74 12.43 8.05
C TYR A 68 4.50 11.83 8.75
N ASP A 69 3.39 12.58 8.81
CA ASP A 69 2.12 12.07 9.35
C ASP A 69 1.63 10.84 8.59
N LEU A 70 1.72 10.88 7.25
CA LEU A 70 1.36 9.76 6.39
C LEU A 70 2.27 8.54 6.62
N GLN A 71 3.59 8.73 6.67
CA GLN A 71 4.54 7.66 6.97
C GLN A 71 4.24 7.00 8.30
N ARG A 72 4.06 7.82 9.35
CA ARG A 72 3.74 7.34 10.69
C ARG A 72 2.45 6.55 10.68
N TYR A 73 1.40 7.08 10.07
CA TYR A 73 0.11 6.40 9.99
C TYR A 73 0.19 5.04 9.29
N VAL A 74 0.85 4.98 8.13
CA VAL A 74 1.03 3.73 7.37
C VAL A 74 1.86 2.70 8.15
N SER A 75 2.87 3.15 8.89
CA SER A 75 3.72 2.26 9.69
C SER A 75 3.02 1.65 10.92
N THR A 76 1.93 2.26 11.40
CA THR A 76 1.22 1.82 12.62
C THR A 76 -0.15 1.21 12.36
N HIS A 77 -0.64 1.19 11.12
CA HIS A 77 -1.96 0.63 10.78
C HIS A 77 -1.84 -0.42 9.66
N MET A 78 -2.47 -1.59 9.84
CA MET A 78 -2.61 -2.57 8.76
C MET A 78 -3.63 -2.11 7.72
N ASN A 79 -3.58 -2.72 6.53
CA ASN A 79 -4.47 -2.40 5.40
C ASN A 79 -4.40 -0.92 4.96
N ALA A 80 -3.27 -0.26 5.27
CA ALA A 80 -2.98 1.13 4.97
C ALA A 80 -1.85 1.28 3.93
N ASN A 81 -1.65 0.27 3.06
CA ASN A 81 -0.65 0.40 2.00
C ASN A 81 -1.11 1.42 0.95
N MET A 82 -0.27 2.42 0.70
CA MET A 82 -0.54 3.54 -0.19
C MET A 82 0.02 3.39 -1.60
N GLY A 83 0.91 2.41 -1.82
CA GLY A 83 1.69 2.30 -3.06
C GLY A 83 2.73 3.42 -3.18
N SER A 84 2.91 3.94 -4.40
CA SER A 84 3.80 5.09 -4.66
C SER A 84 3.01 6.39 -4.81
N LEU A 85 3.53 7.44 -4.20
CA LEU A 85 3.06 8.82 -4.29
C LEU A 85 4.16 9.69 -4.89
N TYR A 86 3.81 10.58 -5.81
CA TYR A 86 4.75 11.52 -6.44
C TYR A 86 4.37 12.96 -6.07
N LEU A 87 5.37 13.77 -5.69
CA LEU A 87 5.21 15.21 -5.44
C LEU A 87 5.40 16.01 -6.75
N GLU A 88 4.43 15.88 -7.66
CA GLU A 88 4.54 16.43 -9.01
C GLU A 88 4.70 17.96 -9.04
N ASN A 89 4.02 18.69 -8.16
CA ASN A 89 4.08 20.15 -8.18
C ASN A 89 5.40 20.68 -7.62
N GLN A 90 5.92 20.07 -6.55
CA GLN A 90 7.23 20.38 -6.01
C GLN A 90 8.32 20.11 -7.05
N TYR A 91 8.30 18.93 -7.67
CA TYR A 91 9.23 18.59 -8.74
C TYR A 91 9.19 19.61 -9.89
N LYS A 92 7.98 19.99 -10.35
CA LYS A 92 7.81 20.99 -11.41
C LYS A 92 8.42 22.35 -11.03
N ARG A 93 8.24 22.80 -9.79
CA ARG A 93 8.82 24.05 -9.29
C ARG A 93 10.35 23.99 -9.26
N ASP A 94 10.91 22.89 -8.74
CA ASP A 94 12.36 22.73 -8.62
C ASP A 94 13.02 22.59 -10.00
N SER A 95 12.35 21.89 -10.92
CA SER A 95 12.78 21.78 -12.33
C SER A 95 12.77 23.14 -13.03
N GLN A 96 11.68 23.93 -12.87
CA GLN A 96 11.61 25.27 -13.45
C GLN A 96 12.70 26.18 -12.87
N LYS A 97 12.96 26.10 -11.57
CA LYS A 97 14.03 26.86 -10.92
C LYS A 97 15.41 26.50 -11.50
N ALA A 98 15.68 25.22 -11.76
CA ALA A 98 16.93 24.80 -12.40
C ALA A 98 17.08 25.38 -13.82
N ILE A 99 15.99 25.42 -14.59
CA ILE A 99 15.96 26.03 -15.92
C ILE A 99 16.17 27.55 -15.83
N ASP A 100 15.50 28.23 -14.89
CA ASP A 100 15.62 29.67 -14.71
C ASP A 100 17.04 30.08 -14.29
N VAL A 101 17.69 29.32 -13.42
CA VAL A 101 19.10 29.54 -13.04
C VAL A 101 19.99 29.38 -14.27
N ALA A 102 19.85 28.30 -15.03
CA ALA A 102 20.63 28.08 -16.24
C ALA A 102 20.38 29.14 -17.34
N SER A 103 19.18 29.74 -17.37
CA SER A 103 18.83 30.82 -18.29
C SER A 103 19.57 32.13 -17.99
N ASN A 104 19.98 32.35 -16.73
CA ASN A 104 20.73 33.54 -16.34
C ASN A 104 22.25 33.43 -16.58
N ASP A 105 22.75 32.21 -16.80
CA ASP A 105 24.18 31.92 -17.01
C ASP A 105 24.58 31.90 -18.51
N ASP A 106 23.83 32.60 -19.39
CA ASP A 106 24.04 32.66 -20.85
C ASP A 106 24.19 31.29 -21.52
N ASN A 107 23.48 30.27 -21.00
CA ASN A 107 23.54 28.93 -21.55
C ASN A 107 22.78 28.83 -22.88
N PRO A 108 23.45 28.57 -24.02
CA PRO A 108 22.82 28.51 -25.34
C PRO A 108 21.80 27.36 -25.46
N ASN A 109 21.86 26.36 -24.57
CA ASN A 109 21.04 25.16 -24.61
C ASN A 109 19.68 25.28 -23.87
N VAL A 110 19.42 26.41 -23.20
CA VAL A 110 18.16 26.66 -22.47
C VAL A 110 16.93 26.58 -23.39
N ASN A 111 17.04 27.11 -24.61
CA ASN A 111 15.96 27.09 -25.59
C ASN A 111 15.62 25.66 -26.06
N VAL A 112 16.63 24.78 -26.14
CA VAL A 112 16.46 23.36 -26.52
C VAL A 112 15.73 22.60 -25.41
N THR A 113 16.13 22.79 -24.15
CA THR A 113 15.44 22.18 -23.00
C THR A 113 14.00 22.64 -22.88
N LYS A 114 13.73 23.94 -23.06
CA LYS A 114 12.35 24.48 -23.01
C LYS A 114 11.46 23.88 -24.10
N LYS A 115 11.97 23.79 -25.33
CA LYS A 115 11.25 23.19 -26.47
C LYS A 115 10.98 21.70 -26.25
N ALA A 116 11.96 20.96 -25.74
CA ALA A 116 11.78 19.56 -25.37
C ALA A 116 10.68 19.41 -24.30
N GLN A 117 10.65 20.30 -23.31
CA GLN A 117 9.65 20.27 -22.24
C GLN A 117 8.24 20.55 -22.77
N GLU A 118 8.06 21.50 -23.70
CA GLU A 118 6.77 21.80 -24.33
C GLU A 118 6.20 20.59 -25.09
N VAL A 119 7.06 19.74 -25.66
CA VAL A 119 6.66 18.51 -26.35
C VAL A 119 6.37 17.37 -25.37
N CYS A 120 7.28 17.13 -24.41
CA CYS A 120 7.22 15.98 -23.54
C CYS A 120 6.23 16.16 -22.38
N ALA A 121 6.07 17.37 -21.83
CA ALA A 121 5.20 17.61 -20.67
C ALA A 121 3.72 17.23 -20.92
N PRO A 122 3.04 17.70 -21.99
CA PRO A 122 1.65 17.32 -22.22
C PRO A 122 1.50 15.84 -22.55
N ARG A 123 2.48 15.24 -23.23
CA ARG A 123 2.45 13.85 -23.67
C ARG A 123 2.45 12.87 -22.49
N TYR A 124 3.20 13.19 -21.45
CA TYR A 124 3.34 12.34 -20.27
C TYR A 124 2.57 12.86 -19.05
N ALA A 125 1.70 13.87 -19.22
CA ALA A 125 0.91 14.43 -18.13
C ALA A 125 0.05 13.40 -17.37
N HIS A 126 -0.38 12.34 -18.08
CA HIS A 126 -1.21 11.27 -17.53
C HIS A 126 -0.44 10.22 -16.71
N LEU A 127 0.89 10.16 -16.85
CA LEU A 127 1.77 9.22 -16.13
C LEU A 127 2.38 9.85 -14.88
N GLY A 128 1.87 11.02 -14.47
CA GLY A 128 2.62 12.01 -13.74
C GLY A 128 3.52 12.73 -14.75
N ASN A 129 3.31 14.04 -14.92
CA ASN A 129 4.23 14.83 -15.73
C ASN A 129 5.64 14.52 -15.20
N TYR A 130 6.58 14.11 -16.04
CA TYR A 130 7.97 13.90 -15.58
C TYR A 130 8.35 12.51 -15.00
N SER A 131 7.73 11.41 -15.46
CA SER A 131 8.17 10.01 -15.24
C SER A 131 9.47 9.62 -15.99
N GLN A 132 10.04 8.42 -15.75
CA GLN A 132 11.22 7.92 -16.50
C GLN A 132 11.00 7.97 -18.03
N ALA A 133 9.77 7.74 -18.50
CA ALA A 133 9.42 7.86 -19.92
C ALA A 133 9.45 9.31 -20.41
N TYR A 134 9.11 10.27 -19.55
CA TYR A 134 9.31 11.68 -19.84
C TYR A 134 10.79 12.06 -19.89
N GLU A 135 11.64 11.55 -18.97
CA GLU A 135 13.08 11.84 -19.00
C GLU A 135 13.71 11.33 -20.30
N GLN A 136 13.33 10.12 -20.72
CA GLN A 136 13.73 9.58 -22.02
C GLN A 136 13.22 10.43 -23.19
N CYS A 137 11.98 10.93 -23.11
CA CYS A 137 11.45 11.87 -24.10
C CYS A 137 12.29 13.14 -24.16
N MET A 138 12.60 13.76 -23.02
CA MET A 138 13.42 14.96 -22.95
C MET A 138 14.79 14.75 -23.56
N LEU A 139 15.49 13.68 -23.18
CA LEU A 139 16.78 13.33 -23.77
C LEU A 139 16.66 13.12 -25.28
N SER A 140 15.59 12.46 -25.74
CA SER A 140 15.39 12.25 -27.17
C SER A 140 15.12 13.54 -27.95
N GLU A 141 14.34 14.48 -27.39
CA GLU A 141 14.05 15.76 -28.02
C GLU A 141 15.28 16.67 -28.01
N ILE A 142 16.05 16.70 -26.91
CA ILE A 142 17.32 17.46 -26.82
C ILE A 142 18.33 16.94 -27.84
N ASN A 143 18.45 15.61 -28.00
CA ASN A 143 19.39 15.00 -28.94
C ASN A 143 19.07 15.24 -30.42
N LYS A 144 17.83 15.65 -30.77
CA LYS A 144 17.45 15.97 -32.16
C LYS A 144 18.11 17.26 -32.67
N ASP A 145 18.44 18.18 -31.79
CA ASP A 145 19.01 19.48 -32.15
C ASP A 145 20.57 19.42 -32.30
N GLY A 146 21.18 18.23 -32.25
CA GLY A 146 22.59 17.99 -32.59
C GLY A 146 23.59 18.07 -31.41
N PRO A 147 24.90 17.80 -31.62
CA PRO A 147 25.91 17.67 -30.55
C PRO A 147 26.35 19.01 -29.92
N ALA A 148 25.54 20.07 -30.02
CA ALA A 148 25.78 21.36 -29.38
C ALA A 148 25.56 21.32 -27.85
N ALA A 149 24.99 20.23 -27.35
CA ALA A 149 24.82 19.97 -25.94
C ALA A 149 26.02 19.16 -25.43
N ASP A 150 27.11 19.85 -25.07
CA ASP A 150 28.08 19.25 -24.14
C ASP A 150 27.28 18.80 -22.92
N PRO A 151 27.31 17.52 -22.50
CA PRO A 151 26.50 17.02 -21.37
C PRO A 151 26.67 17.86 -20.10
N ALA A 152 27.81 18.54 -19.95
CA ALA A 152 28.11 19.48 -18.87
C ALA A 152 27.31 20.80 -18.93
N THR A 153 26.77 21.17 -20.10
CA THR A 153 25.96 22.38 -20.33
C THR A 153 24.45 22.09 -20.43
N ILE A 154 24.05 20.82 -20.36
CA ILE A 154 22.63 20.45 -20.30
C ILE A 154 22.13 20.76 -18.88
N VAL A 155 20.98 21.44 -18.77
CA VAL A 155 20.34 21.70 -17.48
C VAL A 155 20.07 20.36 -16.77
N VAL A 156 20.77 20.13 -15.66
CA VAL A 156 20.56 18.95 -14.83
C VAL A 156 19.25 19.13 -14.07
N LEU A 157 18.22 18.40 -14.49
CA LEU A 157 16.94 18.37 -13.77
C LEU A 157 17.07 17.56 -12.47
N PRO A 158 16.27 17.88 -11.44
CA PRO A 158 16.17 17.04 -10.26
C PRO A 158 15.81 15.60 -10.64
N LYS A 159 16.24 14.61 -9.86
CA LYS A 159 15.90 13.21 -10.13
C LYS A 159 14.46 12.94 -9.69
N ALA A 160 13.61 12.43 -10.57
CA ALA A 160 12.21 12.16 -10.25
C ALA A 160 12.02 11.19 -9.07
N ASP A 161 12.96 10.26 -8.87
CA ASP A 161 12.94 9.29 -7.77
C ASP A 161 13.01 9.96 -6.38
N GLU A 162 13.60 11.15 -6.24
CA GLU A 162 13.68 11.87 -4.97
C GLU A 162 12.32 12.41 -4.51
N TYR A 163 11.37 12.53 -5.44
CA TYR A 163 10.02 13.03 -5.21
C TYR A 163 9.00 11.89 -5.11
N ARG A 164 9.46 10.64 -5.20
CA ARG A 164 8.66 9.43 -5.08
C ARG A 164 8.72 8.91 -3.65
N HIS A 165 7.58 8.84 -2.99
CA HIS A 165 7.45 8.27 -1.65
C HIS A 165 6.60 7.00 -1.70
N SER A 166 7.10 5.93 -1.09
CA SER A 166 6.35 4.69 -0.91
C SER A 166 6.57 4.16 0.50
N TYR A 167 5.47 3.89 1.20
CA TYR A 167 5.49 3.33 2.53
C TYR A 167 4.70 2.02 2.55
N ALA A 168 5.26 1.00 3.19
CA ALA A 168 4.62 -0.29 3.37
C ALA A 168 3.94 -0.35 4.73
N SER A 169 2.69 -0.81 4.75
CA SER A 169 1.98 -1.09 6.00
C SER A 169 2.39 -2.46 6.57
N PRO A 170 2.51 -2.62 7.89
CA PRO A 170 2.71 -3.91 8.52
C PRO A 170 1.53 -4.87 8.25
N LEU A 171 1.82 -6.17 8.29
CA LEU A 171 0.82 -7.23 8.12
C LEU A 171 -0.18 -7.29 9.28
N TRP A 172 0.27 -6.95 10.49
CA TRP A 172 -0.55 -6.91 11.68
C TRP A 172 -0.17 -5.73 12.58
N THR A 173 -1.14 -5.16 13.29
CA THR A 173 -1.00 -3.97 14.14
C THR A 173 -1.78 -4.14 15.43
N PRO A 174 -1.27 -3.65 16.57
CA PRO A 174 -1.95 -3.75 17.86
C PRO A 174 -3.03 -2.66 18.02
N ASP A 175 -3.88 -2.47 17.02
CA ASP A 175 -5.01 -1.54 17.00
C ASP A 175 -6.36 -2.29 16.99
N PHE A 176 -7.49 -1.58 16.98
CA PHE A 176 -8.81 -2.21 16.96
C PHE A 176 -9.01 -3.13 15.75
N ALA A 177 -8.45 -2.75 14.59
CA ALA A 177 -8.42 -3.58 13.39
C ALA A 177 -7.66 -4.89 13.64
N GLY A 178 -6.44 -4.83 14.17
CA GLY A 178 -5.67 -6.05 14.37
C GLY A 178 -6.14 -6.93 15.50
N LEU A 179 -6.68 -6.37 16.57
CA LEU A 179 -7.30 -7.16 17.64
C LEU A 179 -8.55 -7.89 17.15
N SER A 180 -9.38 -7.23 16.33
CA SER A 180 -10.57 -7.87 15.76
C SER A 180 -10.21 -8.95 14.72
N VAL A 181 -9.20 -8.73 13.87
CA VAL A 181 -8.66 -9.77 12.97
C VAL A 181 -8.08 -10.94 13.76
N LEU A 182 -7.32 -10.67 14.83
CA LEU A 182 -6.76 -11.72 15.69
C LEU A 182 -7.87 -12.54 16.34
N ALA A 183 -8.94 -11.91 16.82
CA ALA A 183 -10.11 -12.61 17.33
C ALA A 183 -10.77 -13.50 16.26
N CYS A 184 -10.92 -13.03 15.02
CA CYS A 184 -11.39 -13.85 13.90
C CYS A 184 -10.51 -15.09 13.68
N VAL A 185 -9.18 -14.91 13.64
CA VAL A 185 -8.22 -16.01 13.46
C VAL A 185 -8.36 -17.05 14.58
N VAL A 186 -8.46 -16.60 15.84
CA VAL A 186 -8.65 -17.51 16.98
C VAL A 186 -9.95 -18.31 16.86
N ILE A 187 -11.06 -17.66 16.50
CA ILE A 187 -12.35 -18.35 16.32
C ILE A 187 -12.26 -19.37 15.17
N ILE A 188 -11.62 -19.02 14.05
CA ILE A 188 -11.39 -19.93 12.93
C ILE A 188 -10.58 -21.14 13.37
N LEU A 189 -9.49 -20.95 14.12
CA LEU A 189 -8.67 -22.05 14.63
C LEU A 189 -9.48 -23.01 15.54
N ILE A 190 -10.37 -22.46 16.39
CA ILE A 190 -11.27 -23.27 17.23
C ILE A 190 -12.25 -24.08 16.37
N ILE A 191 -12.83 -23.48 15.33
CA ILE A 191 -13.75 -24.16 14.41
C ILE A 191 -13.02 -25.28 13.66
N VAL A 192 -11.86 -24.99 13.08
CA VAL A 192 -11.04 -25.96 12.33
C VAL A 192 -10.61 -27.11 13.22
N GLY A 193 -10.05 -26.83 14.41
CA GLY A 193 -9.65 -27.87 15.36
C GLY A 193 -10.82 -28.79 15.75
N ARG A 194 -12.03 -28.23 15.90
CA ARG A 194 -13.24 -29.03 16.12
C ARG A 194 -13.60 -29.90 14.94
N LEU A 195 -13.60 -29.36 13.72
CA LEU A 195 -13.92 -30.14 12.51
C LEU A 195 -12.93 -31.31 12.33
N ILE A 196 -11.64 -31.07 12.55
CA ILE A 196 -10.59 -32.10 12.49
C ILE A 196 -10.85 -33.19 13.54
N SER A 197 -11.13 -32.80 14.79
CA SER A 197 -11.38 -33.77 15.87
C SER A 197 -12.60 -34.66 15.61
N LEU A 198 -13.70 -34.08 15.10
CA LEU A 198 -14.90 -34.84 14.71
C LEU A 198 -14.63 -35.75 13.51
N GLY A 199 -13.87 -35.26 12.53
CA GLY A 199 -13.40 -36.03 11.38
C GLY A 199 -12.63 -37.27 11.80
N LEU A 200 -11.57 -37.10 12.59
CA LEU A 200 -10.74 -38.20 13.12
C LEU A 200 -11.58 -39.21 13.92
N LEU A 201 -12.45 -38.73 14.83
CA LEU A 201 -13.34 -39.58 15.60
C LEU A 201 -14.28 -40.40 14.72
N SER A 202 -14.90 -39.77 13.72
CA SER A 202 -15.78 -40.47 12.79
C SER A 202 -15.05 -41.50 11.94
N LEU A 203 -13.81 -41.22 11.55
CA LEU A 203 -12.98 -42.12 10.76
C LEU A 203 -12.57 -43.36 11.58
N ILE A 204 -12.12 -43.17 12.81
CA ILE A 204 -11.80 -44.26 13.75
C ILE A 204 -13.03 -45.16 13.99
N LEU A 205 -14.21 -44.55 14.21
CA LEU A 205 -15.44 -45.31 14.40
C LEU A 205 -15.85 -46.09 13.15
N LYS A 206 -15.68 -45.50 11.96
CA LYS A 206 -16.01 -46.16 10.69
C LYS A 206 -15.06 -47.32 10.38
N MET A 207 -13.78 -47.20 10.70
CA MET A 207 -12.81 -48.31 10.58
C MET A 207 -13.19 -49.46 11.52
N ARG A 208 -13.41 -49.19 12.81
CA ARG A 208 -13.73 -50.23 13.79
C ARG A 208 -15.06 -50.96 13.51
N ASN A 209 -16.04 -50.29 12.92
CA ASN A 209 -17.31 -50.93 12.52
C ASN A 209 -17.19 -51.75 11.21
N ARG A 210 -16.09 -51.61 10.46
CA ARG A 210 -15.84 -52.36 9.23
C ARG A 210 -15.05 -53.65 9.49
N ASP A 211 -14.33 -53.70 10.61
CA ASP A 211 -13.54 -54.85 11.08
C ASP A 211 -14.34 -55.80 12.01
N ALA A 212 -15.61 -55.49 12.28
CA ALA A 212 -16.53 -56.28 13.12
C ALA A 212 -17.73 -56.76 12.30
#